data_AF-A0A1Y3TSQ3-F1
#
_entry.id   AF-A0A1Y3TSQ3-F1
#
_cell.length_a   1.000
_cell.length_b   1.000
_cell.length_c   1.000
_cell.angle_alpha   90.00
_cell.angle_beta   90.00
_cell.angle_gamma   90.00
#
_symmetry.space_group_name_H-M   'P 1'
#
loop_
_entity.id
_entity.type
_entity.pdbx_description
1 polymer ?
#
loop_
_entity_poly.entity_id
_entity_poly.type
_entity_poly.pdbx_seq_one_letter_code
_entity_poly.pdbx_strand_id
1 'polypeptide(L)'
;MNKRLKFSAFLVVLGLTVLMLYGCGEGEKPAKQEKQVEQEEKNEQKEDPDKTEEVQNVQDTEKDMETSSGDSQQTRNVRVYYVDEQSGQVTGKNVEIKNENDIWAALQENAILTPDCHLLSMTLNEAEKKIDLDFDSATGERIRSMGTTGEIQIIGCIINTYLEAYDCDGIKLTEEGNPLQTSHGATYEGYSGVMSF
;
A
#
# COMPACT_ATOMS: atom_id res chain seq x y z
N MET A 1 -43.22 -37.17 9.03
CA MET A 1 -44.63 -36.95 8.62
C MET A 1 -45.04 -35.50 8.89
N ASN A 2 -45.03 -34.70 7.82
CA ASN A 2 -45.77 -33.44 7.57
C ASN A 2 -46.09 -32.42 8.69
N LYS A 3 -45.40 -31.27 8.58
CA LYS A 3 -45.92 -29.87 8.58
C LYS A 3 -46.96 -29.44 9.64
N ARG A 4 -46.58 -28.44 10.43
CA ARG A 4 -47.50 -27.36 10.89
C ARG A 4 -46.89 -25.98 10.65
N LEU A 5 -47.20 -25.43 9.48
CA LEU A 5 -47.04 -24.02 9.12
C LEU A 5 -48.20 -23.22 9.71
N LYS A 6 -47.91 -22.09 10.39
CA LYS A 6 -48.84 -20.95 10.51
C LYS A 6 -48.06 -19.64 10.54
N PHE A 7 -48.02 -18.95 9.40
CA PHE A 7 -47.77 -17.51 9.35
C PHE A 7 -48.85 -16.78 10.17
N SER A 8 -48.47 -15.72 10.88
CA SER A 8 -49.39 -14.67 11.32
C SER A 8 -48.93 -13.36 10.69
N ALA A 9 -49.86 -12.64 10.07
CA ALA A 9 -49.58 -11.44 9.29
C ALA A 9 -50.02 -10.17 10.02
N PHE A 10 -49.49 -9.03 9.55
CA PHE A 10 -50.14 -7.71 9.50
C PHE A 10 -50.49 -6.99 10.82
N LEU A 11 -49.78 -5.89 11.11
CA LEU A 11 -50.27 -4.49 11.11
C LEU A 11 -49.24 -3.59 11.87
N VAL A 12 -48.57 -2.63 11.20
CA VAL A 12 -48.88 -1.17 11.22
C VAL A 12 -48.82 -0.58 12.64
N VAL A 13 -47.93 0.37 12.98
CA VAL A 13 -48.11 1.83 12.79
C VAL A 13 -46.76 2.58 12.73
N LEU A 14 -46.55 3.28 11.60
CA LEU A 14 -46.00 4.64 11.39
C LEU A 14 -45.58 5.49 12.61
N GLY A 15 -44.36 6.05 12.61
CA GLY A 15 -43.85 6.90 13.71
C GLY A 15 -42.79 7.96 13.32
N LEU A 16 -43.21 8.97 12.56
CA LEU A 16 -42.64 10.34 12.47
C LEU A 16 -41.11 10.53 12.38
N THR A 17 -40.62 10.73 11.15
CA THR A 17 -39.43 11.54 10.88
C THR A 17 -39.71 13.02 11.15
N VAL A 18 -38.83 13.71 11.88
CA VAL A 18 -38.84 15.18 12.01
C VAL A 18 -37.53 15.73 11.47
N LEU A 19 -37.59 16.29 10.26
CA LEU A 19 -36.54 17.14 9.70
C LEU A 19 -36.66 18.54 10.31
N MET A 20 -35.65 18.97 11.06
CA MET A 20 -35.51 20.37 11.47
C MET A 20 -34.61 21.10 10.47
N LEU A 21 -35.24 21.86 9.57
CA LEU A 21 -34.53 22.81 8.70
C LEU A 21 -34.22 24.09 9.49
N TYR A 22 -32.93 24.37 9.70
CA TYR A 22 -32.47 25.73 10.00
C TYR A 22 -31.72 26.29 8.79
N GLY A 23 -32.49 26.75 7.80
CA GLY A 23 -32.02 27.73 6.83
C GLY A 23 -32.34 29.13 7.36
N CYS A 24 -31.32 29.92 7.64
CA CYS A 24 -31.45 31.37 7.80
C CYS A 24 -30.72 32.04 6.64
N GLY A 25 -31.38 32.97 5.96
CA GLY A 25 -30.93 33.49 4.66
C GLY A 25 -30.10 34.76 4.73
N GLU A 26 -29.39 34.96 3.61
CA GLU A 26 -29.19 36.24 2.93
C GLU A 26 -28.37 37.36 3.60
N GLY A 27 -27.14 37.52 3.09
CA GLY A 27 -26.35 38.75 3.14
C GLY A 27 -25.53 38.86 1.86
N GLU A 28 -25.85 39.81 0.98
CA GLU A 28 -25.28 39.91 -0.36
C GLU A 28 -23.96 40.71 -0.44
N LYS A 29 -22.95 40.10 -1.09
CA LYS A 29 -21.95 40.75 -1.99
C LYS A 29 -20.96 41.76 -1.32
N PRO A 30 -19.96 42.28 -2.07
CA PRO A 30 -18.77 41.51 -2.45
C PRO A 30 -17.44 42.26 -2.21
N ALA A 31 -16.31 41.56 -2.16
CA ALA A 31 -14.97 42.18 -2.26
C ALA A 31 -14.09 41.43 -3.26
N LYS A 32 -13.39 42.21 -4.09
CA LYS A 32 -12.63 41.79 -5.27
C LYS A 32 -11.21 42.37 -5.15
N GLN A 33 -10.18 41.53 -5.25
CA GLN A 33 -8.77 41.86 -5.55
C GLN A 33 -8.05 40.53 -5.83
N GLU A 34 -7.57 40.19 -7.03
CA GLU A 34 -6.54 40.79 -7.92
C GLU A 34 -5.12 40.23 -7.71
N LYS A 35 -4.39 40.14 -8.84
CA LYS A 35 -3.09 39.49 -9.01
C LYS A 35 -1.91 40.37 -8.57
N GLN A 36 -0.82 39.72 -8.15
CA GLN A 36 0.62 39.94 -8.44
C GLN A 36 1.35 38.75 -7.74
N VAL A 37 2.35 38.02 -8.25
CA VAL A 37 3.36 38.13 -9.33
C VAL A 37 4.44 39.18 -9.12
N GLU A 38 5.57 38.73 -8.54
CA GLU A 38 6.99 38.97 -8.87
C GLU A 38 7.79 38.01 -7.93
N GLN A 39 8.80 37.22 -8.33
CA GLN A 39 10.15 37.56 -8.84
C GLN A 39 10.84 38.61 -7.96
N GLU A 40 12.13 38.57 -7.63
CA GLU A 40 13.22 37.59 -7.72
C GLU A 40 14.30 38.16 -6.78
N GLU A 41 15.14 37.38 -6.11
CA GLU A 41 16.51 37.87 -5.88
C GLU A 41 17.53 36.75 -5.66
N LYS A 42 18.54 36.78 -6.52
CA LYS A 42 19.76 35.98 -6.51
C LYS A 42 20.84 36.83 -5.84
N ASN A 43 21.68 36.23 -4.98
CA ASN A 43 22.97 36.84 -4.68
C ASN A 43 24.08 35.78 -4.59
N GLU A 44 25.17 36.03 -5.33
CA GLU A 44 26.39 35.22 -5.42
C GLU A 44 27.57 35.95 -4.73
N GLN A 45 28.76 35.32 -4.80
CA GLN A 45 30.13 35.79 -4.48
C GLN A 45 30.68 35.16 -3.17
N LYS A 46 31.55 34.13 -3.19
CA LYS A 46 33.02 34.10 -3.50
C LYS A 46 33.85 34.99 -2.55
N GLU A 47 35.02 34.62 -1.99
CA GLU A 47 36.05 33.56 -2.17
C GLU A 47 36.77 33.35 -0.79
N ASP A 48 37.19 32.16 -0.32
CA ASP A 48 38.42 31.36 -0.59
C ASP A 48 39.73 31.95 0.05
N PRO A 49 40.87 31.24 0.27
CA PRO A 49 41.18 29.83 0.66
C PRO A 49 42.04 29.72 1.96
N ASP A 50 42.56 28.50 2.22
CA ASP A 50 43.86 28.13 2.85
C ASP A 50 43.86 27.49 4.27
N LYS A 51 43.96 26.15 4.32
CA LYS A 51 45.23 25.50 4.69
C LYS A 51 45.29 23.98 4.47
N THR A 52 46.41 23.56 3.90
CA THR A 52 46.88 22.17 3.74
C THR A 52 47.26 21.51 5.07
N GLU A 53 46.98 20.22 5.22
CA GLU A 53 47.97 19.29 5.80
C GLU A 53 47.75 17.86 5.23
N GLU A 54 48.85 17.20 4.86
CA GLU A 54 48.87 15.87 4.23
C GLU A 54 48.98 14.76 5.27
N VAL A 55 48.35 13.60 5.03
CA VAL A 55 48.98 12.30 5.38
C VAL A 55 48.64 11.26 4.31
N GLN A 56 49.67 10.61 3.76
CA GLN A 56 49.59 9.44 2.86
C GLN A 56 49.10 8.20 3.67
N ASN A 57 48.53 7.10 3.16
CA ASN A 57 49.00 6.13 2.15
C ASN A 57 48.01 4.91 2.22
N VAL A 58 47.90 3.88 1.36
CA VAL A 58 48.60 3.40 0.16
C VAL A 58 47.58 2.71 -0.81
N GLN A 59 47.99 2.48 -2.07
CA GLN A 59 47.92 1.25 -2.90
C GLN A 59 47.09 0.00 -2.43
N ASP A 60 46.54 -0.86 -3.30
CA ASP A 60 46.56 -0.93 -4.78
C ASP A 60 45.43 -1.84 -5.33
N THR A 61 45.24 -1.82 -6.66
CA THR A 61 44.80 -2.88 -7.63
C THR A 61 44.13 -4.23 -7.16
N GLU A 62 43.27 -4.93 -7.92
CA GLU A 62 43.00 -4.99 -9.37
C GLU A 62 41.51 -5.06 -9.75
N LYS A 63 41.26 -4.83 -11.04
CA LYS A 63 39.99 -4.96 -11.75
C LYS A 63 39.98 -6.31 -12.47
N ASP A 64 39.24 -7.29 -11.96
CA ASP A 64 38.95 -8.52 -12.71
C ASP A 64 37.55 -8.49 -13.33
N MET A 65 37.53 -8.78 -14.63
CA MET A 65 36.35 -8.87 -15.48
C MET A 65 36.19 -10.34 -15.88
N GLU A 66 35.40 -11.10 -15.13
CA GLU A 66 34.94 -12.41 -15.59
C GLU A 66 33.48 -12.35 -16.03
N THR A 67 33.26 -12.59 -17.32
CA THR A 67 31.95 -13.00 -17.83
C THR A 67 31.80 -14.50 -17.56
N SER A 68 30.88 -14.86 -16.68
CA SER A 68 30.42 -16.25 -16.53
C SER A 68 28.90 -16.28 -16.60
N SER A 69 28.38 -16.96 -17.61
CA SER A 69 26.94 -17.11 -17.84
C SER A 69 26.35 -18.10 -16.84
N GLY A 70 25.86 -17.58 -15.71
CA GLY A 70 25.06 -18.31 -14.74
C GLY A 70 23.83 -17.51 -14.36
N ASP A 71 22.66 -18.14 -14.35
CA ASP A 71 21.42 -17.55 -13.84
C ASP A 71 21.46 -17.54 -12.29
N SER A 72 22.31 -16.69 -11.74
CA SER A 72 22.32 -16.37 -10.32
C SER A 72 21.39 -15.19 -10.07
N GLN A 73 20.09 -15.48 -9.88
CA GLN A 73 19.19 -14.50 -9.26
C GLN A 73 19.77 -14.10 -7.90
N GLN A 74 20.37 -12.91 -7.87
CA GLN A 74 20.99 -12.34 -6.67
C GLN A 74 19.90 -12.12 -5.62
N THR A 75 20.09 -12.69 -4.44
CA THR A 75 19.17 -12.46 -3.32
C THR A 75 19.30 -11.05 -2.77
N ARG A 76 18.20 -10.52 -2.25
CA ARG A 76 18.10 -9.17 -1.67
C ARG A 76 17.27 -9.20 -0.39
N ASN A 77 17.63 -8.35 0.57
CA ASN A 77 16.88 -8.21 1.81
C ASN A 77 15.74 -7.19 1.61
N VAL A 78 14.52 -7.57 2.01
CA VAL A 78 13.33 -6.70 2.02
C VAL A 78 12.64 -6.76 3.37
N ARG A 79 11.90 -5.72 3.73
CA ARG A 79 10.99 -5.74 4.89
C ARG A 79 9.66 -6.37 4.49
N VAL A 80 9.29 -7.46 5.14
CA VAL A 80 7.92 -8.01 5.09
C VAL A 80 7.16 -7.55 6.31
N TYR A 81 6.00 -6.94 6.06
CA TYR A 81 5.09 -6.45 7.09
C TYR A 81 4.15 -7.56 7.57
N TYR A 82 3.88 -7.57 8.87
CA TYR A 82 2.98 -8.52 9.52
C TYR A 82 2.33 -7.93 10.78
N VAL A 83 1.25 -8.55 11.23
CA VAL A 83 0.58 -8.21 12.51
C VAL A 83 1.28 -8.98 13.62
N ASP A 84 1.85 -8.26 14.58
CA ASP A 84 2.45 -8.85 15.78
C ASP A 84 1.37 -9.44 16.70
N GLU A 85 1.48 -10.74 17.01
CA GLU A 85 0.45 -11.48 17.77
C GLU A 85 0.26 -10.97 19.21
N GLN A 86 1.28 -10.35 19.81
CA GLN A 86 1.24 -9.86 21.20
C GLN A 86 0.51 -8.51 21.31
N SER A 87 0.82 -7.58 20.40
CA SER A 87 0.32 -6.21 20.40
C SER A 87 -0.88 -5.97 19.49
N GLY A 88 -1.12 -6.85 18.51
CA GLY A 88 -2.09 -6.66 17.44
C GLY A 88 -1.72 -5.56 16.46
N GLN A 89 -0.49 -5.04 16.50
CA GLN A 89 -0.02 -3.93 15.66
C GLN A 89 0.74 -4.42 14.43
N VAL A 90 0.70 -3.65 13.35
CA VAL A 90 1.52 -3.94 12.18
C VAL A 90 2.97 -3.51 12.42
N THR A 91 3.89 -4.42 12.18
CA THR A 91 5.34 -4.23 12.25
C THR A 91 5.98 -4.89 11.02
N GLY A 92 7.31 -4.92 10.92
CA GLY A 92 7.98 -5.58 9.80
C GLY A 92 9.36 -6.12 10.14
N LYS A 93 9.72 -7.25 9.53
CA LYS A 93 11.01 -7.94 9.68
C LYS A 93 11.71 -8.04 8.34
N ASN A 94 13.04 -8.04 8.35
CA ASN A 94 13.83 -8.26 7.14
C ASN A 94 13.86 -9.75 6.79
N VAL A 95 13.64 -10.08 5.53
CA VAL A 95 13.77 -11.42 4.95
C VAL A 95 14.56 -11.36 3.65
N GLU A 96 15.23 -12.45 3.31
CA GLU A 96 15.98 -12.58 2.06
C GLU A 96 15.08 -13.19 0.97
N ILE A 97 14.95 -12.51 -0.17
CA ILE A 97 14.12 -12.93 -1.31
C ILE A 97 14.93 -12.95 -2.62
N LYS A 98 14.42 -13.64 -3.64
CA LYS A 98 14.87 -13.58 -5.04
C LYS A 98 13.84 -12.86 -5.91
N ASN A 99 12.55 -13.13 -5.69
CA ASN A 99 11.45 -12.63 -6.52
C ASN A 99 10.15 -12.40 -5.72
N GLU A 100 9.09 -11.95 -6.41
CA GLU A 100 7.77 -11.63 -5.88
C GLU A 100 7.04 -12.81 -5.21
N ASN A 101 7.33 -14.05 -5.61
CA ASN A 101 6.70 -15.23 -5.01
C ASN A 101 7.32 -15.56 -3.65
N ASP A 102 8.59 -15.20 -3.41
CA ASP A 102 9.20 -15.32 -2.08
C ASP A 102 8.59 -14.30 -1.10
N ILE A 103 8.20 -13.11 -1.59
CA ILE A 103 7.43 -12.14 -0.80
C ILE A 103 6.06 -12.72 -0.44
N TRP A 104 5.37 -13.32 -1.41
CA TRP A 104 4.07 -13.96 -1.19
C TRP A 104 4.15 -15.10 -0.18
N ALA A 105 5.15 -15.97 -0.32
CA ALA A 105 5.44 -17.04 0.64
C ALA A 105 5.73 -16.47 2.04
N ALA A 106 6.53 -15.40 2.16
CA ALA A 106 6.77 -14.75 3.44
C ALA A 106 5.48 -14.17 4.06
N LEU A 107 4.55 -13.63 3.27
CA LEU A 107 3.24 -13.18 3.77
C LEU A 107 2.38 -14.35 4.28
N GLN A 108 2.48 -15.54 3.67
CA GLN A 108 1.86 -16.77 4.17
C GLN A 108 2.53 -17.28 5.46
N GLU A 109 3.87 -17.29 5.52
CA GLU A 109 4.65 -17.70 6.71
C GLU A 109 4.38 -16.81 7.94
N ASN A 110 4.08 -15.53 7.72
CA ASN A 110 3.66 -14.60 8.79
C ASN A 110 2.14 -14.60 9.02
N ALA A 111 1.42 -15.59 8.50
CA ALA A 111 -0.02 -15.77 8.65
C ALA A 111 -0.89 -14.56 8.26
N ILE A 112 -0.39 -13.68 7.38
CA ILE A 112 -1.18 -12.60 6.74
C ILE A 112 -2.08 -13.20 5.66
N LEU A 113 -1.52 -14.10 4.87
CA LEU A 113 -2.21 -14.93 3.89
C LEU A 113 -2.31 -16.38 4.38
N THR A 114 -3.23 -17.15 3.81
CA THR A 114 -3.33 -18.59 4.02
C THR A 114 -2.66 -19.37 2.87
N PRO A 115 -2.29 -20.65 3.06
CA PRO A 115 -1.58 -21.44 2.04
C PRO A 115 -2.33 -21.63 0.71
N ASP A 116 -3.64 -21.38 0.70
CA ASP A 116 -4.53 -21.42 -0.46
C ASP A 116 -4.71 -20.06 -1.17
N CYS A 117 -4.12 -18.98 -0.65
CA CYS A 117 -4.02 -17.68 -1.33
C CYS A 117 -2.89 -17.69 -2.37
N HIS A 118 -3.14 -17.34 -3.63
CA HIS A 118 -2.12 -17.32 -4.68
C HIS A 118 -1.97 -15.96 -5.37
N LEU A 119 -0.71 -15.57 -5.57
CA LEU A 119 -0.35 -14.51 -6.52
C LEU A 119 -0.54 -15.05 -7.94
N LEU A 120 -1.32 -14.36 -8.76
CA LEU A 120 -1.56 -14.72 -10.17
C LEU A 120 -0.59 -13.98 -11.10
N SER A 121 -0.36 -12.69 -10.85
CA SER A 121 0.66 -11.92 -11.57
C SER A 121 1.11 -10.68 -10.81
N MET A 122 2.33 -10.23 -11.12
CA MET A 122 2.84 -8.91 -10.76
C MET A 122 3.37 -8.24 -12.03
N THR A 123 2.99 -6.98 -12.27
CA THR A 123 3.62 -6.14 -13.31
C THR A 123 4.24 -4.92 -12.64
N LEU A 124 5.56 -4.75 -12.82
CA LEU A 124 6.31 -3.58 -12.35
C LEU A 124 6.45 -2.54 -13.46
N ASN A 125 6.07 -1.30 -13.18
CA ASN A 125 6.37 -0.13 -14.01
C ASN A 125 7.38 0.76 -13.26
N GLU A 126 8.68 0.50 -13.50
CA GLU A 126 9.77 1.25 -12.87
C GLU A 126 9.74 2.74 -13.19
N ALA A 127 9.34 3.12 -14.41
CA ALA A 127 9.31 4.51 -14.85
C ALA A 127 8.22 5.35 -14.16
N GLU A 128 7.10 4.72 -13.78
CA GLU A 128 6.02 5.36 -13.02
C GLU A 128 6.05 5.00 -11.52
N LYS A 129 7.02 4.21 -11.05
CA LYS A 129 7.10 3.69 -9.68
C LYS A 129 5.79 3.01 -9.23
N LYS A 130 5.25 2.12 -10.08
CA LYS A 130 3.96 1.45 -9.86
C LYS A 130 4.01 -0.06 -9.98
N ILE A 131 3.11 -0.70 -9.24
CA ILE A 131 2.89 -2.16 -9.26
C ILE A 131 1.42 -2.43 -9.57
N ASP A 132 1.15 -3.31 -10.54
CA ASP A 132 -0.14 -3.99 -10.66
C ASP A 132 0.04 -5.39 -10.05
N LEU A 133 -0.75 -5.73 -9.03
CA LEU A 133 -0.70 -6.99 -8.29
C LEU A 133 -2.05 -7.71 -8.37
N ASP A 134 -2.08 -8.86 -9.03
CA ASP A 134 -3.29 -9.66 -9.26
C ASP A 134 -3.19 -10.99 -8.50
N PHE A 135 -4.25 -11.35 -7.78
CA PHE A 135 -4.33 -12.55 -6.95
C PHE A 135 -5.67 -13.28 -7.12
N ASP A 136 -5.75 -14.49 -6.59
CA ASP A 136 -6.90 -15.36 -6.72
C ASP A 136 -8.08 -14.99 -5.80
N SER A 137 -9.25 -15.55 -6.11
CA SER A 137 -10.45 -15.39 -5.29
C SER A 137 -10.29 -15.87 -3.84
N ALA A 138 -9.44 -16.87 -3.58
CA ALA A 138 -9.13 -17.32 -2.21
C ALA A 138 -8.43 -16.21 -1.39
N THR A 139 -7.55 -15.44 -2.01
CA THR A 139 -6.95 -14.24 -1.39
C THR A 139 -7.99 -13.16 -1.10
N GLY A 140 -8.91 -12.90 -2.04
CA GLY A 140 -10.02 -11.97 -1.83
C GLY A 140 -10.95 -12.41 -0.68
N GLU A 141 -11.29 -13.70 -0.62
CA GLU A 141 -12.06 -14.30 0.48
C GLU A 141 -11.31 -14.21 1.82
N ARG A 142 -10.00 -14.47 1.85
CA ARG A 142 -9.14 -14.31 3.04
C ARG A 142 -9.21 -12.87 3.56
N ILE A 143 -9.05 -11.87 2.70
CA ILE A 143 -9.15 -10.44 3.06
C ILE A 143 -10.53 -10.15 3.68
N ARG A 144 -11.61 -10.57 2.99
CA ARG A 144 -13.00 -10.37 3.42
C ARG A 144 -13.44 -11.21 4.63
N SER A 145 -12.68 -12.23 5.03
CA SER A 145 -12.99 -13.09 6.18
C SER A 145 -12.77 -12.41 7.54
N MET A 146 -12.03 -11.29 7.54
CA MET A 146 -11.69 -10.54 8.73
C MET A 146 -12.68 -9.39 8.99
N GLY A 147 -12.82 -8.99 10.26
CA GLY A 147 -13.45 -7.70 10.58
C GLY A 147 -12.63 -6.52 10.06
N THR A 148 -13.23 -5.33 9.98
CA THR A 148 -12.67 -4.14 9.30
C THR A 148 -11.20 -3.85 9.64
N THR A 149 -10.79 -3.96 10.91
CA THR A 149 -9.40 -3.78 11.33
C THR A 149 -8.46 -4.82 10.71
N GLY A 150 -8.81 -6.10 10.75
CA GLY A 150 -7.99 -7.17 10.18
C GLY A 150 -7.94 -7.13 8.65
N GLU A 151 -9.03 -6.71 8.01
CA GLU A 151 -9.10 -6.45 6.57
C GLU A 151 -8.10 -5.35 6.15
N ILE A 152 -8.11 -4.20 6.85
CA ILE A 152 -7.16 -3.11 6.67
C ILE A 152 -5.71 -3.57 6.94
N GLN A 153 -5.48 -4.39 7.97
CA GLN A 153 -4.17 -4.92 8.31
C GLN A 153 -3.62 -5.87 7.24
N ILE A 154 -4.41 -6.83 6.74
CA ILE A 154 -3.96 -7.73 5.67
C ILE A 154 -3.60 -6.92 4.42
N ILE A 155 -4.49 -6.02 3.98
CA ILE A 155 -4.27 -5.22 2.78
C ILE A 155 -3.02 -4.34 2.93
N GLY A 156 -2.87 -3.61 4.04
CA GLY A 156 -1.71 -2.75 4.24
C GLY A 156 -0.40 -3.51 4.47
N CYS A 157 -0.43 -4.74 5.01
CA CYS A 157 0.75 -5.62 5.04
C CYS A 157 1.20 -6.00 3.62
N ILE A 158 0.27 -6.34 2.71
CA ILE A 158 0.57 -6.62 1.30
C ILE A 158 1.12 -5.35 0.63
N ILE A 159 0.39 -4.24 0.71
CA ILE A 159 0.75 -2.96 0.07
C ILE A 159 2.13 -2.49 0.52
N ASN A 160 2.37 -2.34 1.82
CA ASN A 160 3.62 -1.78 2.33
C ASN A 160 4.81 -2.67 2.00
N THR A 161 4.63 -4.01 2.05
CA THR A 161 5.68 -4.96 1.69
C THR A 161 6.08 -4.82 0.22
N TYR A 162 5.12 -4.82 -0.71
CA TYR A 162 5.44 -4.70 -2.14
C TYR A 162 5.97 -3.32 -2.52
N LEU A 163 5.43 -2.23 -1.94
CA LEU A 163 5.93 -0.88 -2.21
C LEU A 163 7.37 -0.67 -1.69
N GLU A 164 7.69 -1.07 -0.44
CA GLU A 164 9.06 -0.98 0.09
C GLU A 164 10.00 -1.94 -0.66
N ALA A 165 9.55 -3.15 -0.99
CA ALA A 165 10.37 -4.13 -1.70
C ALA A 165 10.76 -3.69 -3.13
N TYR A 166 10.01 -2.82 -3.80
CA TYR A 166 10.30 -2.40 -5.18
C TYR A 166 10.48 -0.89 -5.35
N ASP A 167 10.67 -0.14 -4.24
CA ASP A 167 10.79 1.33 -4.23
C ASP A 167 9.71 2.02 -5.07
N CYS A 168 8.45 1.62 -4.86
CA CYS A 168 7.30 2.09 -5.62
C CYS A 168 6.40 3.01 -4.79
N ASP A 169 5.74 3.95 -5.47
CA ASP A 169 4.85 4.96 -4.85
C ASP A 169 3.39 4.51 -4.83
N GLY A 170 3.00 3.58 -5.72
CA GLY A 170 1.60 3.15 -5.87
C GLY A 170 1.43 1.69 -6.30
N ILE A 171 0.47 0.99 -5.69
CA ILE A 171 0.10 -0.39 -6.03
C ILE A 171 -1.40 -0.51 -6.28
N LYS A 172 -1.77 -1.14 -7.39
CA LYS A 172 -3.14 -1.51 -7.73
C LYS A 172 -3.36 -2.98 -7.37
N LEU A 173 -4.46 -3.26 -6.68
CA LEU A 173 -4.82 -4.60 -6.23
C LEU A 173 -6.00 -5.14 -7.03
N THR A 174 -5.85 -6.30 -7.65
CA THR A 174 -6.94 -6.98 -8.36
C THR A 174 -7.13 -8.43 -7.92
N GLU A 175 -8.39 -8.86 -7.97
CA GLU A 175 -8.86 -10.21 -7.73
C GLU A 175 -9.36 -10.77 -9.07
N GLU A 176 -8.61 -11.72 -9.63
CA GLU A 176 -8.86 -12.31 -10.96
C GLU A 176 -9.10 -11.23 -12.05
N GLY A 177 -8.28 -10.19 -12.05
CA GLY A 177 -8.32 -9.03 -12.97
C GLY A 177 -9.35 -7.95 -12.63
N ASN A 178 -10.21 -8.14 -11.62
CA ASN A 178 -11.20 -7.15 -11.18
C ASN A 178 -10.67 -6.33 -9.99
N PRO A 179 -11.05 -5.06 -9.80
CA PRO A 179 -10.67 -4.30 -8.61
C PRO A 179 -11.03 -5.02 -7.31
N LEU A 180 -10.08 -5.12 -6.36
CA LEU A 180 -10.35 -5.74 -5.05
C LEU A 180 -11.53 -5.02 -4.36
N GLN A 181 -12.56 -5.79 -4.00
CA GLN A 181 -13.69 -5.34 -3.19
C GLN A 181 -13.64 -5.96 -1.80
N THR A 182 -13.77 -5.12 -0.78
CA THR A 182 -13.73 -5.53 0.63
C THR A 182 -15.13 -5.72 1.22
N SER A 183 -15.23 -6.46 2.33
CA SER A 183 -16.50 -6.83 2.94
C SER A 183 -17.27 -5.63 3.52
N HIS A 184 -16.56 -4.54 3.82
CA HIS A 184 -17.11 -3.29 4.35
C HIS A 184 -17.37 -2.23 3.26
N GLY A 185 -17.25 -2.59 1.98
CA GLY A 185 -17.60 -1.73 0.84
C GLY A 185 -16.52 -0.76 0.38
N ALA A 186 -15.26 -0.94 0.80
CA ALA A 186 -14.13 -0.29 0.14
C ALA A 186 -13.82 -1.02 -1.18
N THR A 187 -13.44 -0.25 -2.21
CA THR A 187 -13.05 -0.80 -3.51
C THR A 187 -11.75 -0.16 -4.00
N TYR A 188 -10.79 -1.00 -4.40
CA TYR A 188 -9.45 -0.59 -4.81
C TYR A 188 -9.38 -0.41 -6.34
N GLU A 189 -10.16 0.55 -6.85
CA GLU A 189 -10.28 0.89 -8.30
C GLU A 189 -8.98 1.44 -8.93
N GLY A 190 -7.93 1.71 -8.15
CA GLY A 190 -6.70 2.33 -8.63
C GLY A 190 -5.51 2.13 -7.70
N TYR A 191 -4.45 2.90 -7.93
CA TYR A 191 -3.22 2.81 -7.15
C TYR A 191 -3.40 3.36 -5.73
N SER A 192 -2.99 2.56 -4.76
CA SER A 192 -2.90 2.90 -3.34
C SER A 192 -1.44 3.12 -2.96
N GLY A 193 -1.17 4.12 -2.13
CA GLY A 193 0.15 4.35 -1.54
C GLY A 193 0.35 3.58 -0.23
N VAL A 194 1.50 3.78 0.40
CA VAL A 194 1.85 3.21 1.72
C VAL A 194 0.77 3.54 2.76
N MET A 195 0.35 2.53 3.51
CA MET A 195 -0.66 2.63 4.57
C MET A 195 -0.02 2.83 5.96
N SER A 196 -0.62 3.72 6.74
CA SER A 196 -0.31 3.94 8.17
C SER A 196 -1.32 3.21 9.07
N PHE A 197 -0.87 2.77 10.24
CA PHE A 197 -1.67 2.07 11.26
C PHE A 197 -1.63 2.79 12.60
#